data_AF-A0A2D7REK8-F1
#
_entry.id   AF-A0A2D7REK8-F1
#
_cell.length_a   1.000
_cell.length_b   1.000
_cell.length_c   1.000
_cell.angle_alpha   90.00
_cell.angle_beta   90.00
_cell.angle_gamma   90.00
#
_symmetry.space_group_name_H-M   'P 1'
#
loop_
_entity.id
_entity.type
_entity.pdbx_description
1 polymer ?
#
loop_
_entity_poly.entity_id
_entity_poly.type
_entity_poly.pdbx_seq_one_letter_code
_entity_poly.pdbx_strand_id
1 'polypeptide(L)'
;MVKHKWGVIYKLTNKNNGKYYFGKTVDYKNRMYSHKHSKKISKTYLSRAINKHGWENFTKEIIVENILCRYITTKPNGRKVYDESELNRLEKQHIFLFQSDNSKYGYNITKGGDGSSGLIHSNETKKKMTMSTKKHDAEKGCISYNKKLKKWKVESARPQKKYIGYYNTKERATEALNFYNETGKILPSDLSTRRKGSGSICFIKKSKKWQVYSAPPKKYIGHYLTEEKATDALNFFNETGKRMKPEKPRRKGSITLTKSNKYEIRYKKIYIGRFNTKELAEEALEKYLKKNNLI
;
A
#
# COMPACT_ATOMS: atom_id res chain seq x y z
N MET A 1 9.23 -4.31 -40.89
CA MET A 1 8.65 -5.60 -41.31
C MET A 1 8.21 -6.41 -40.09
N VAL A 2 6.95 -6.79 -40.02
CA VAL A 2 6.48 -7.69 -38.96
C VAL A 2 6.83 -9.13 -39.36
N LYS A 3 7.71 -9.78 -38.59
CA LYS A 3 8.14 -11.15 -38.88
C LYS A 3 7.10 -12.16 -38.37
N HIS A 4 6.73 -13.09 -39.24
CA HIS A 4 6.03 -14.33 -38.86
C HIS A 4 6.86 -15.12 -37.85
N LYS A 5 6.19 -16.03 -37.13
CA LYS A 5 6.86 -16.96 -36.22
C LYS A 5 6.66 -18.39 -36.70
N TRP A 6 7.59 -19.25 -36.32
CA TRP A 6 7.52 -20.69 -36.55
C TRP A 6 7.37 -21.37 -35.20
N GLY A 7 6.36 -22.22 -35.10
CA GLY A 7 6.06 -23.01 -33.92
C GLY A 7 6.37 -24.48 -34.09
N VAL A 8 6.40 -25.17 -32.96
CA VAL A 8 6.67 -26.59 -32.85
C VAL A 8 5.68 -27.25 -31.89
N ILE A 9 5.38 -28.52 -32.16
CA ILE A 9 4.79 -29.44 -31.20
C ILE A 9 5.91 -30.30 -30.63
N TYR A 10 5.97 -30.39 -29.31
CA TYR A 10 6.97 -31.17 -28.61
C TYR A 10 6.34 -32.18 -27.66
N LYS A 11 7.11 -33.21 -27.34
CA LYS A 11 6.78 -34.26 -26.39
C LYS A 11 7.85 -34.34 -25.30
N LEU A 12 7.39 -34.48 -24.06
CA LEU A 12 8.25 -34.77 -22.91
C LEU A 12 7.87 -36.15 -22.37
N THR A 13 8.79 -37.11 -22.42
CA THR A 13 8.55 -38.50 -21.97
C THR A 13 9.32 -38.76 -20.68
N ASN A 14 8.64 -39.13 -19.60
CA ASN A 14 9.28 -39.51 -18.35
C ASN A 14 9.83 -40.94 -18.45
N LYS A 15 11.15 -41.10 -18.35
CA LYS A 15 11.84 -42.38 -18.46
C LYS A 15 11.49 -43.36 -17.34
N ASN A 16 11.09 -42.86 -16.16
CA ASN A 16 10.84 -43.70 -14.98
C ASN A 16 9.48 -44.40 -15.03
N ASN A 17 8.51 -43.89 -15.79
CA ASN A 17 7.15 -44.45 -15.82
C ASN A 17 6.50 -44.48 -17.21
N GLY A 18 7.21 -44.04 -18.26
CA GLY A 18 6.74 -44.01 -19.64
C GLY A 18 5.68 -42.96 -19.97
N LYS A 19 5.21 -42.18 -18.99
CA LYS A 19 4.16 -41.17 -19.22
C LYS A 19 4.69 -39.98 -19.99
N TYR A 20 3.83 -39.33 -20.75
CA TYR A 20 4.22 -38.24 -21.64
C TYR A 20 3.34 -36.99 -21.54
N TYR A 21 3.92 -35.88 -22.00
CA TYR A 21 3.25 -34.60 -22.13
C TYR A 21 3.46 -34.06 -23.54
N PHE A 22 2.38 -33.62 -24.18
CA PHE A 22 2.46 -32.89 -25.44
C PHE A 22 2.23 -31.41 -25.19
N GLY A 23 3.02 -30.55 -25.83
CA GLY A 23 2.79 -29.11 -25.77
C GLY A 23 3.20 -28.40 -27.06
N LYS A 24 2.67 -27.19 -27.22
CA LYS A 24 3.01 -26.30 -28.32
C LYS A 24 3.84 -25.08 -27.88
N THR A 25 4.67 -24.55 -28.76
CA THR A 25 5.39 -23.28 -28.53
C THR A 25 5.93 -22.67 -29.82
N VAL A 26 6.04 -21.34 -29.85
CA VAL A 26 6.78 -20.58 -30.88
C VAL A 26 8.21 -20.24 -30.45
N ASP A 27 8.60 -20.66 -29.26
CA ASP A 27 9.93 -20.49 -28.69
C ASP A 27 10.27 -21.72 -27.85
N TYR A 28 10.93 -22.70 -28.48
CA TYR A 28 11.21 -23.99 -27.85
C TYR A 28 12.24 -23.88 -26.71
N LYS A 29 13.31 -23.11 -26.92
CA LYS A 29 14.37 -22.94 -25.92
C LYS A 29 13.83 -22.33 -24.63
N ASN A 30 13.10 -21.21 -24.72
CA ASN A 30 12.53 -20.57 -23.54
C ASN A 30 11.43 -21.42 -22.89
N ARG A 31 10.66 -22.18 -23.68
CA ARG A 31 9.66 -23.11 -23.15
C ARG A 31 10.31 -24.24 -22.33
N MET A 32 11.40 -24.84 -22.82
CA MET A 32 12.12 -25.89 -22.09
C MET A 32 12.76 -25.34 -20.81
N TYR A 33 13.37 -24.15 -20.88
CA TYR A 33 13.88 -23.44 -19.71
C TYR A 33 12.76 -23.21 -18.67
N SER A 34 11.59 -22.77 -19.12
CA SER A 34 10.43 -22.52 -18.24
C SER A 34 9.94 -23.79 -17.54
N HIS A 35 9.92 -24.94 -18.22
CA HIS A 35 9.57 -26.22 -17.59
C HIS A 35 10.60 -26.62 -16.53
N LYS A 36 11.89 -26.57 -16.88
CA LYS A 36 13.00 -26.90 -15.97
C LYS A 36 13.00 -26.05 -14.71
N HIS A 37 12.71 -24.76 -14.83
CA HIS A 37 12.74 -23.79 -13.73
C HIS A 37 11.36 -23.44 -13.18
N SER A 38 10.32 -24.22 -13.51
CA SER A 38 8.99 -23.99 -12.94
C SER A 38 9.06 -24.18 -11.43
N LYS A 39 8.91 -23.07 -10.67
CA LYS A 39 8.92 -23.10 -9.20
C LYS A 39 7.88 -24.11 -8.69
N LYS A 40 8.06 -24.65 -7.48
CA LYS A 40 7.09 -25.52 -6.76
C LYS A 40 5.63 -25.00 -6.76
N ILE A 41 5.43 -23.72 -7.05
CA ILE A 41 4.13 -23.04 -7.15
C ILE A 41 3.31 -23.45 -8.39
N SER A 42 3.95 -23.90 -9.47
CA SER A 42 3.25 -24.41 -10.66
C SER A 42 2.49 -25.70 -10.31
N LYS A 43 1.15 -25.65 -10.30
CA LYS A 43 0.29 -26.77 -9.86
C LYS A 43 0.01 -27.83 -10.94
N THR A 44 0.73 -27.85 -12.05
CA THR A 44 0.46 -28.79 -13.15
C THR A 44 0.94 -30.22 -12.86
N TYR A 45 0.37 -31.22 -13.52
CA TYR A 45 0.84 -32.61 -13.39
C TYR A 45 2.28 -32.77 -13.89
N LEU A 46 2.62 -32.12 -15.01
CA LEU A 46 3.98 -32.11 -15.54
C LEU A 46 4.99 -31.51 -14.56
N SER A 47 4.72 -30.33 -13.98
CA SER A 47 5.65 -29.70 -13.03
C SER A 47 5.84 -30.54 -11.77
N ARG A 48 4.78 -31.20 -11.26
CA ARG A 48 4.91 -32.15 -10.16
C ARG A 48 5.75 -33.36 -10.54
N ALA A 49 5.58 -33.89 -11.75
CA ALA A 49 6.36 -35.00 -12.24
C ALA A 49 7.85 -34.64 -12.41
N ILE A 50 8.16 -33.46 -12.96
CA ILE A 50 9.54 -32.94 -13.06
C ILE A 50 10.16 -32.77 -11.67
N ASN A 51 9.42 -32.19 -10.71
CA ASN A 51 9.91 -32.03 -9.34
C ASN A 51 10.13 -33.38 -8.63
N LYS A 52 9.31 -34.39 -8.94
CA LYS A 52 9.40 -35.73 -8.33
C LYS A 52 10.50 -36.58 -8.93
N HIS A 53 10.64 -36.54 -10.26
CA HIS A 53 11.49 -37.45 -11.00
C HIS A 53 12.78 -36.80 -11.51
N GLY A 54 12.93 -35.48 -11.43
CA GLY A 54 14.08 -34.77 -11.97
C GLY A 54 13.93 -34.46 -13.47
N TRP A 55 14.50 -33.35 -13.92
CA TRP A 55 14.37 -32.87 -15.31
C TRP A 55 15.15 -33.75 -16.29
N GLU A 56 16.28 -34.28 -15.87
CA GLU A 56 17.16 -35.20 -16.59
C GLU A 56 16.47 -36.51 -16.97
N ASN A 57 15.47 -36.93 -16.18
CA ASN A 57 14.68 -38.13 -16.43
C ASN A 57 13.53 -37.93 -17.43
N PHE A 58 13.47 -36.76 -18.09
CA PHE A 58 12.57 -36.53 -19.21
C PHE A 58 13.34 -36.54 -20.53
N THR A 59 12.90 -37.33 -21.51
CA THR A 59 13.31 -37.20 -22.91
C THR A 59 12.51 -36.07 -23.56
N LYS A 60 13.15 -35.23 -24.38
CA LYS A 60 12.52 -34.08 -25.05
C LYS A 60 12.62 -34.26 -26.55
N GLU A 61 11.47 -34.27 -27.21
CA GLU A 61 11.35 -34.61 -28.62
C GLU A 61 10.53 -33.52 -29.32
N ILE A 62 10.96 -33.08 -30.51
CA ILE A 62 10.13 -32.27 -31.41
C ILE A 62 9.39 -33.26 -32.31
N ILE A 63 8.05 -33.19 -32.29
CA ILE A 63 7.18 -34.12 -33.02
C ILE A 63 6.75 -33.50 -34.35
N VAL A 64 6.50 -32.19 -34.35
CA VAL A 64 6.18 -31.42 -35.55
C VAL A 64 6.91 -30.10 -35.46
N GLU A 65 7.60 -29.73 -36.54
CA GLU A 65 8.35 -28.48 -36.65
C GLU A 65 7.81 -27.58 -37.76
N ASN A 66 8.34 -26.37 -37.86
CA ASN A 66 8.07 -25.42 -38.95
C ASN A 66 6.59 -25.11 -39.17
N ILE A 67 5.82 -24.98 -38.08
CA ILE A 67 4.40 -24.59 -38.17
C ILE A 67 4.30 -23.07 -38.23
N LEU A 68 3.79 -22.54 -39.34
CA LEU A 68 3.68 -21.09 -39.54
C LEU A 68 2.62 -20.46 -38.61
N CYS A 69 3.04 -19.53 -37.75
CA CYS A 69 2.16 -18.68 -36.98
C CYS A 69 2.14 -17.26 -37.58
N ARG A 70 1.06 -16.93 -38.31
CA ARG A 70 0.93 -15.65 -39.02
C ARG A 70 0.72 -14.50 -38.04
N TYR A 71 1.30 -13.33 -38.31
CA TYR A 71 1.02 -12.16 -37.47
C TYR A 71 -0.40 -11.66 -37.76
N ILE A 72 -1.14 -11.34 -36.70
CA ILE A 72 -2.49 -10.79 -36.79
C ILE A 72 -2.46 -9.30 -36.48
N THR A 73 -2.09 -8.95 -35.25
CA THR A 73 -2.19 -7.57 -34.76
C THR A 73 -1.28 -7.34 -33.57
N THR A 74 -1.13 -6.09 -33.14
CA THR A 74 -0.42 -5.70 -31.93
C THR A 74 -1.43 -5.10 -30.94
N LYS A 75 -1.49 -5.64 -29.73
CA LYS A 75 -2.36 -5.12 -28.67
C LYS A 75 -1.88 -3.73 -28.22
N PRO A 76 -2.73 -2.90 -27.57
CA PRO A 76 -2.35 -1.56 -27.09
C PRO A 76 -1.12 -1.54 -26.18
N ASN A 77 -0.82 -2.65 -25.51
CA ASN A 77 0.37 -2.81 -24.67
C ASN A 77 1.64 -3.25 -25.43
N GLY A 78 1.65 -3.18 -26.76
CA GLY A 78 2.78 -3.57 -27.61
C GLY A 78 2.94 -5.07 -27.83
N ARG A 79 2.06 -5.92 -27.26
CA ARG A 79 2.14 -7.38 -27.45
C ARG A 79 1.64 -7.79 -28.83
N LYS A 80 2.52 -8.39 -29.63
CA LYS A 80 2.19 -9.01 -30.93
C LYS A 80 1.34 -10.27 -30.74
N VAL A 81 0.31 -10.40 -31.57
CA VAL A 81 -0.63 -11.52 -31.63
C VAL A 81 -0.38 -12.27 -32.93
N TYR A 82 -0.31 -13.60 -32.81
CA TYR A 82 -0.11 -14.49 -33.94
C TYR A 82 -1.27 -15.49 -34.01
N ASP A 83 -1.58 -15.92 -35.22
CA ASP A 83 -2.49 -17.03 -35.48
C ASP A 83 -1.77 -18.33 -35.10
N GLU A 84 -2.26 -18.98 -34.04
CA GLU A 84 -1.76 -20.27 -33.57
C GLU A 84 -2.77 -21.41 -33.82
N SER A 85 -3.74 -21.20 -34.73
CA SER A 85 -4.83 -22.16 -34.97
C SER A 85 -4.32 -23.55 -35.36
N GLU A 86 -3.30 -23.61 -36.22
CA GLU A 86 -2.69 -24.87 -36.63
C GLU A 86 -1.90 -25.53 -35.49
N LEU A 87 -1.17 -24.73 -34.72
CA LEU A 87 -0.48 -25.16 -33.51
C LEU A 87 -1.46 -25.78 -32.49
N ASN A 88 -2.63 -25.15 -32.32
CA ASN A 88 -3.72 -25.61 -31.48
C ASN A 88 -4.33 -26.92 -31.98
N ARG A 89 -4.57 -27.03 -33.29
CA ARG A 89 -5.15 -28.21 -33.93
C ARG A 89 -4.25 -29.42 -33.73
N LEU A 90 -2.96 -29.27 -34.02
CA LEU A 90 -1.97 -30.35 -33.88
C LEU A 90 -1.77 -30.77 -32.41
N GLU A 91 -1.68 -29.82 -31.48
CA GLU A 91 -1.61 -30.15 -30.05
C GLU A 91 -2.81 -30.98 -29.58
N LYS A 92 -4.03 -30.58 -29.96
CA LYS A 92 -5.26 -31.34 -29.64
C LYS A 92 -5.23 -32.74 -30.26
N GLN A 93 -4.81 -32.86 -31.52
CA GLN A 93 -4.72 -34.15 -32.20
C GLN A 93 -3.76 -35.10 -31.48
N HIS A 94 -2.58 -34.64 -31.08
CA HIS A 94 -1.63 -35.47 -30.35
C HIS A 94 -2.12 -35.83 -28.93
N ILE A 95 -2.68 -34.88 -28.19
CA ILE A 95 -3.24 -35.18 -26.86
C ILE A 95 -4.34 -36.23 -26.96
N PHE A 96 -5.22 -36.12 -27.97
CA PHE A 96 -6.31 -37.07 -28.20
C PHE A 96 -5.80 -38.45 -28.62
N LEU A 97 -4.94 -38.52 -29.65
CA LEU A 97 -4.42 -39.77 -30.19
C LEU A 97 -3.66 -40.59 -29.13
N PHE A 98 -2.93 -39.90 -28.27
CA PHE A 98 -2.13 -40.53 -27.22
C PHE A 98 -2.80 -40.49 -25.84
N GLN A 99 -4.03 -39.96 -25.72
CA GLN A 99 -4.74 -39.85 -24.43
C GLN A 99 -3.89 -39.24 -23.31
N SER A 100 -3.05 -38.24 -23.63
CA SER A 100 -2.07 -37.71 -22.68
C SER A 100 -2.69 -36.86 -21.57
N ASP A 101 -3.99 -36.57 -21.66
CA ASP A 101 -4.83 -35.96 -20.63
C ASP A 101 -5.36 -36.98 -19.61
N ASN A 102 -5.27 -38.27 -19.91
CA ASN A 102 -5.54 -39.34 -18.96
C ASN A 102 -4.32 -39.56 -18.07
N SER A 103 -4.50 -39.48 -16.75
CA SER A 103 -3.43 -39.65 -15.76
C SER A 103 -2.73 -41.01 -15.80
N LYS A 104 -3.32 -42.03 -16.44
CA LYS A 104 -2.68 -43.33 -16.68
C LYS A 104 -1.53 -43.21 -17.69
N TYR A 105 -1.70 -42.37 -18.72
CA TYR A 105 -0.79 -42.31 -19.88
C TYR A 105 0.03 -41.01 -19.95
N GLY A 106 -0.47 -39.89 -19.43
CA GLY A 106 0.20 -38.61 -19.59
C GLY A 106 0.00 -37.57 -18.48
N TYR A 107 0.53 -36.37 -18.76
CA TYR A 107 0.56 -35.24 -17.84
C TYR A 107 -0.20 -34.00 -18.34
N ASN A 108 -0.86 -34.06 -19.49
CA ASN A 108 -1.74 -32.99 -19.93
C ASN A 108 -2.94 -32.90 -18.98
N ILE A 109 -3.43 -31.68 -18.74
CA ILE A 109 -4.57 -31.44 -17.85
C ILE A 109 -5.84 -31.20 -18.66
N THR A 110 -5.67 -30.60 -19.83
CA THR A 110 -6.72 -30.20 -20.75
C THR A 110 -6.53 -30.92 -22.06
N LYS A 111 -7.61 -31.07 -22.83
CA LYS A 111 -7.60 -31.61 -24.21
C LYS A 111 -6.75 -30.79 -25.21
N GLY A 112 -6.21 -29.64 -24.80
CA GLY A 112 -5.29 -28.79 -25.57
C GLY A 112 -5.96 -27.59 -26.22
N GLY A 113 -5.16 -26.77 -26.92
CA GLY A 113 -5.67 -25.66 -27.74
C GLY A 113 -5.72 -24.29 -27.07
N ASP A 114 -4.85 -24.07 -26.09
CA ASP A 114 -4.81 -22.99 -25.09
C ASP A 114 -5.33 -23.45 -23.72
N GLY A 115 -4.47 -23.30 -22.69
CA GLY A 115 -4.85 -23.49 -21.29
C GLY A 115 -5.95 -22.51 -20.87
N SER A 116 -6.25 -22.41 -19.57
CA SER A 116 -7.35 -21.63 -18.98
C SER A 116 -7.56 -20.17 -19.48
N SER A 117 -6.63 -19.62 -20.26
CA SER A 117 -6.78 -18.46 -21.14
C SER A 117 -7.86 -18.67 -22.21
N GLY A 118 -9.13 -18.64 -21.79
CA GLY A 118 -10.28 -18.80 -22.69
C GLY A 118 -11.52 -19.39 -22.01
N LEU A 119 -11.41 -19.83 -20.75
CA LEU A 119 -12.56 -20.33 -20.00
C LEU A 119 -13.54 -19.19 -19.70
N ILE A 120 -14.47 -18.95 -20.62
CA ILE A 120 -15.64 -18.12 -20.38
C ILE A 120 -16.56 -18.95 -19.47
N HIS A 121 -16.51 -18.69 -18.16
CA HIS A 121 -17.46 -19.28 -17.23
C HIS A 121 -18.89 -19.03 -17.74
N SER A 122 -19.74 -20.06 -17.73
CA SER A 122 -21.16 -19.91 -18.06
C SER A 122 -21.79 -18.83 -17.20
N ASN A 123 -22.82 -18.16 -17.71
CA ASN A 123 -23.55 -17.15 -16.94
C ASN A 123 -24.09 -17.73 -15.63
N GLU A 124 -24.46 -19.01 -15.62
CA GLU A 124 -24.89 -19.72 -14.43
C GLU A 124 -23.76 -19.91 -13.41
N THR A 125 -22.58 -20.35 -13.83
CA THR A 125 -21.43 -20.51 -12.93
C THR A 125 -20.95 -19.16 -12.40
N LYS A 126 -20.94 -18.11 -13.24
CA LYS A 126 -20.67 -16.73 -12.80
C LYS A 126 -21.69 -16.27 -11.75
N LYS A 127 -22.98 -16.56 -11.95
CA LYS A 127 -24.05 -16.27 -10.98
C LYS A 127 -23.84 -17.04 -9.68
N LYS A 128 -23.56 -18.35 -9.71
CA LYS A 128 -23.29 -19.16 -8.51
C LYS A 128 -22.08 -18.65 -7.71
N MET A 129 -20.98 -18.34 -8.39
CA MET A 129 -19.80 -17.72 -7.77
C MET A 129 -20.14 -16.36 -7.15
N THR A 130 -20.86 -15.51 -7.88
CA THR A 130 -21.30 -14.19 -7.38
C THR A 130 -22.23 -14.31 -6.17
N MET A 131 -23.16 -15.27 -6.17
CA MET A 131 -24.09 -15.51 -5.06
C MET A 131 -23.38 -16.05 -3.82
N SER A 132 -22.41 -16.96 -4.00
CA SER A 132 -21.59 -17.48 -2.90
C SER A 132 -20.79 -16.38 -2.21
N THR A 133 -20.12 -15.50 -2.97
CA THR A 133 -19.40 -14.34 -2.41
C THR A 133 -20.34 -13.34 -1.74
N LYS A 134 -21.52 -13.09 -2.33
CA LYS A 134 -22.51 -12.17 -1.75
C LYS A 134 -23.13 -12.70 -0.46
N LYS A 135 -23.37 -14.00 -0.30
CA LYS A 135 -23.96 -14.58 0.92
C LYS A 135 -23.13 -14.27 2.17
N HIS A 136 -21.81 -14.47 2.10
CA HIS A 136 -20.93 -14.20 3.24
C HIS A 136 -20.86 -12.71 3.62
N ASP A 137 -20.89 -11.79 2.63
CA ASP A 137 -20.84 -10.34 2.87
C ASP A 137 -22.21 -9.74 3.25
N ALA A 138 -23.32 -10.36 2.82
CA ALA A 138 -24.67 -9.81 2.95
C ALA A 138 -25.34 -10.15 4.28
N GLU A 139 -25.01 -11.27 4.93
CA GLU A 139 -25.73 -11.68 6.14
C GLU A 139 -25.21 -11.01 7.42
N LYS A 140 -23.91 -10.71 7.51
CA LYS A 140 -23.30 -10.25 8.78
C LYS A 140 -22.42 -9.01 8.65
N GLY A 141 -22.17 -8.49 7.45
CA GLY A 141 -21.21 -7.43 7.18
C GLY A 141 -19.79 -7.95 6.92
N CYS A 142 -18.82 -7.05 6.77
CA CYS A 142 -17.44 -7.42 6.46
C CYS A 142 -16.41 -6.76 7.38
N ILE A 143 -15.39 -7.53 7.74
CA ILE A 143 -14.22 -7.08 8.50
C ILE A 143 -12.98 -7.26 7.62
N SER A 144 -12.25 -6.18 7.38
CA SER A 144 -11.06 -6.19 6.51
C SER A 144 -9.89 -5.43 7.12
N TYR A 145 -8.66 -5.93 6.93
CA TYR A 145 -7.47 -5.27 7.48
C TYR A 145 -6.94 -4.19 6.53
N ASN A 146 -6.88 -2.93 6.99
CA ASN A 146 -6.31 -1.82 6.25
C ASN A 146 -4.80 -1.71 6.53
N LYS A 147 -3.98 -2.09 5.55
CA LYS A 147 -2.50 -2.07 5.67
C LYS A 147 -1.90 -0.68 5.89
N LYS A 148 -2.51 0.37 5.34
CA LYS A 148 -1.97 1.75 5.46
C LYS A 148 -2.16 2.29 6.88
N LEU A 149 -3.34 2.04 7.46
CA LEU A 149 -3.68 2.50 8.80
C LEU A 149 -3.28 1.49 9.89
N LYS A 150 -2.88 0.27 9.52
CA LYS A 150 -2.62 -0.87 10.40
C LYS A 150 -3.79 -1.16 11.37
N LYS A 151 -5.03 -1.01 10.87
CA LYS A 151 -6.28 -1.15 11.64
C LYS A 151 -7.29 -2.01 10.89
N TRP A 152 -8.20 -2.64 11.62
CA TRP A 152 -9.32 -3.41 11.09
C TRP A 152 -10.50 -2.49 10.77
N LYS A 153 -10.95 -2.51 9.52
CA LYS A 153 -12.11 -1.78 9.00
C LYS A 153 -13.35 -2.65 9.11
N VAL A 154 -14.43 -2.08 9.62
CA VAL A 154 -15.72 -2.76 9.77
C VAL A 154 -16.78 -2.03 8.94
N GLU A 155 -17.50 -2.80 8.13
CA GLU A 155 -18.66 -2.33 7.36
C GLU A 155 -19.85 -3.26 7.61
N SER A 156 -21.04 -2.67 7.70
CA SER A 156 -22.29 -3.43 7.85
C SER A 156 -22.67 -4.19 6.59
N ALA A 157 -23.63 -5.10 6.76
CA ALA A 157 -24.24 -5.89 5.69
C ALA A 157 -24.76 -5.04 4.52
N ARG A 158 -24.82 -5.68 3.34
CA ARG A 158 -25.54 -5.12 2.19
C ARG A 158 -27.06 -5.26 2.42
N PRO A 159 -27.91 -4.35 1.91
CA PRO A 159 -27.62 -3.33 0.89
C PRO A 159 -27.06 -2.01 1.41
N GLN A 160 -27.19 -1.70 2.70
CA GLN A 160 -26.81 -0.38 3.24
C GLN A 160 -25.30 -0.13 3.17
N LYS A 161 -24.47 -1.17 3.41
CA LYS A 161 -22.99 -1.10 3.40
C LYS A 161 -22.46 0.14 4.15
N LYS A 162 -23.02 0.41 5.33
CA LYS A 162 -22.63 1.53 6.18
C LYS A 162 -21.28 1.27 6.83
N TYR A 163 -20.42 2.28 6.80
CA TYR A 163 -19.14 2.27 7.52
C TYR A 163 -19.36 2.40 9.03
N ILE A 164 -18.82 1.45 9.81
CA ILE A 164 -18.94 1.42 11.27
C ILE A 164 -17.70 2.08 11.89
N GLY A 165 -16.49 1.61 11.56
CA GLY A 165 -15.28 2.17 12.16
C GLY A 165 -13.98 1.47 11.79
N TYR A 166 -12.88 2.02 12.31
CA TYR A 166 -11.58 1.34 12.40
C TYR A 166 -11.27 0.94 13.85
N TYR A 167 -10.70 -0.25 14.03
CA TYR A 167 -10.33 -0.80 15.33
C TYR A 167 -8.90 -1.35 15.31
N ASN A 168 -8.23 -1.33 16.45
CA ASN A 168 -6.84 -1.79 16.55
C ASN A 168 -6.71 -3.31 16.43
N THR A 169 -7.65 -4.05 17.01
CA THR A 169 -7.65 -5.53 17.05
C THR A 169 -8.83 -6.11 16.28
N LYS A 170 -8.72 -7.39 15.91
CA LYS A 170 -9.75 -8.08 15.14
C LYS A 170 -10.96 -8.41 16.02
N GLU A 171 -10.71 -8.66 17.29
CA GLU A 171 -11.69 -8.99 18.33
C GLU A 171 -12.62 -7.79 18.54
N ARG A 172 -12.04 -6.60 18.76
CA ARG A 172 -12.79 -5.34 18.90
C ARG A 172 -13.56 -4.96 17.63
N ALA A 173 -13.03 -5.29 16.46
CA ALA A 173 -13.74 -5.12 15.19
C ALA A 173 -14.95 -6.05 15.07
N THR A 174 -14.87 -7.26 15.64
CA THR A 174 -15.96 -8.24 15.64
C THR A 174 -17.05 -7.84 16.64
N GLU A 175 -16.65 -7.42 17.83
CA GLU A 175 -17.54 -6.84 18.85
C GLU A 175 -18.31 -5.65 18.28
N ALA A 176 -17.62 -4.72 17.60
CA ALA A 176 -18.24 -3.58 16.94
C ALA A 176 -19.28 -3.96 15.87
N LEU A 177 -19.03 -5.03 15.13
CA LEU A 177 -19.96 -5.52 14.11
C LEU A 177 -21.20 -6.15 14.74
N ASN A 178 -21.02 -6.99 15.76
CA ASN A 178 -22.13 -7.63 16.48
C ASN A 178 -23.00 -6.60 17.17
N PHE A 179 -22.39 -5.63 17.88
CA PHE A 179 -23.12 -4.55 18.53
C PHE A 179 -23.94 -3.72 17.55
N TYR A 180 -23.40 -3.44 16.36
CA TYR A 180 -24.13 -2.75 15.31
C TYR A 180 -25.31 -3.59 14.79
N ASN A 181 -25.10 -4.89 14.58
CA ASN A 181 -26.15 -5.79 14.10
C ASN A 181 -27.28 -5.97 15.13
N GLU A 182 -26.97 -5.94 16.42
CA GLU A 182 -27.94 -6.06 17.51
C GLU A 182 -28.69 -4.75 17.82
N THR A 183 -27.97 -3.63 17.87
CA THR A 183 -28.52 -2.36 18.40
C THR A 183 -28.73 -1.28 17.33
N GLY A 184 -28.17 -1.45 16.14
CA GLY A 184 -28.13 -0.43 15.08
C GLY A 184 -27.20 0.76 15.37
N LYS A 185 -26.55 0.79 16.55
CA LYS A 185 -25.64 1.87 16.98
C LYS A 185 -24.19 1.54 16.62
N ILE A 186 -23.38 2.59 16.43
CA ILE A 186 -21.97 2.46 16.04
C ILE A 186 -21.09 2.64 17.28
N LEU A 187 -20.25 1.63 17.57
CA LEU A 187 -19.23 1.74 18.61
C LEU A 187 -18.11 2.74 18.21
N PRO A 188 -17.58 3.55 19.15
CA PRO A 188 -16.53 4.50 18.86
C PRO A 188 -15.32 3.86 18.17
N SER A 189 -14.90 4.46 17.05
CA SER A 189 -13.72 3.99 16.32
C SER A 189 -12.43 4.36 17.07
N ASP A 190 -11.44 3.48 17.01
CA ASP A 190 -10.07 3.75 17.49
C ASP A 190 -9.29 4.70 16.56
N LEU A 191 -9.92 5.20 15.49
CA LEU A 191 -9.34 6.26 14.68
C LEU A 191 -9.55 7.60 15.39
N SER A 192 -8.47 8.19 15.91
CA SER A 192 -8.50 9.57 16.40
C SER A 192 -8.82 10.50 15.24
N THR A 193 -10.06 10.99 15.19
CA THR A 193 -10.44 12.09 14.31
C THR A 193 -10.35 13.39 15.10
N ARG A 194 -9.70 14.39 14.52
CA ARG A 194 -9.63 15.71 15.15
C ARG A 194 -11.05 16.28 15.23
N ARG A 195 -11.52 16.63 16.44
CA ARG A 195 -12.78 17.37 16.61
C ARG A 195 -12.73 18.65 15.77
N LYS A 196 -13.75 18.86 14.92
CA LYS A 196 -13.89 20.10 14.15
C LYS A 196 -14.02 21.26 15.15
N GLY A 197 -13.29 22.34 14.92
CA GLY A 197 -13.36 23.53 15.78
C GLY A 197 -12.52 23.49 17.06
N SER A 198 -11.61 22.53 17.26
CA SER A 198 -10.77 22.49 18.49
C SER A 198 -9.38 23.11 18.34
N GLY A 199 -9.02 23.65 17.16
CA GLY A 199 -7.68 24.16 16.86
C GLY A 199 -6.69 23.09 16.39
N SER A 200 -5.44 23.49 16.09
CA SER A 200 -4.37 22.61 15.59
C SER A 200 -3.11 22.69 16.43
N ILE A 201 -2.55 21.53 16.74
CA ILE A 201 -1.23 21.36 17.34
C ILE A 201 -0.36 20.63 16.31
N CYS A 202 0.80 21.18 15.97
CA CYS A 202 1.72 20.57 15.01
C CYS A 202 3.17 20.67 15.46
N PHE A 203 3.95 19.60 15.31
CA PHE A 203 5.35 19.59 15.66
C PHE A 203 6.23 20.14 14.52
N ILE A 204 6.99 21.20 14.81
CA ILE A 204 7.95 21.78 13.87
C ILE A 204 9.33 21.15 14.08
N LYS A 205 9.75 20.32 13.12
CA LYS A 205 11.04 19.61 13.14
C LYS A 205 12.24 20.55 13.26
N LYS A 206 12.25 21.67 12.52
CA LYS A 206 13.38 22.62 12.49
C LYS A 206 13.67 23.24 13.86
N SER A 207 12.63 23.62 14.60
CA SER A 207 12.75 24.27 15.91
C SER A 207 12.61 23.32 17.09
N LYS A 208 12.31 22.03 16.84
CA LYS A 208 11.95 21.02 17.85
C LYS A 208 10.89 21.54 18.85
N LYS A 209 9.86 22.22 18.32
CA LYS A 209 8.80 22.87 19.11
C LYS A 209 7.43 22.55 18.53
N TRP A 210 6.43 22.49 19.40
CA TRP A 210 5.03 22.34 19.07
C TRP A 210 4.41 23.70 18.80
N GLN A 211 3.83 23.89 17.62
CA GLN A 211 3.12 25.09 17.20
C GLN A 211 1.62 24.90 17.38
N VAL A 212 0.95 25.92 17.93
CA VAL A 212 -0.47 25.86 18.30
C VAL A 212 -1.26 26.99 17.63
N TYR A 213 -2.39 26.64 17.04
CA TYR A 213 -3.39 27.58 16.51
C TYR A 213 -4.78 27.26 17.04
N SER A 214 -5.59 28.29 17.21
CA SER A 214 -7.00 28.17 17.59
C SER A 214 -7.87 27.57 16.49
N ALA A 215 -9.10 27.24 16.87
CA ALA A 215 -10.20 27.04 15.94
C ALA A 215 -10.36 28.23 14.97
N PRO A 216 -10.95 28.03 13.78
CA PRO A 216 -11.31 29.13 12.90
C PRO A 216 -12.13 30.21 13.63
N PRO A 217 -11.79 31.52 13.48
CA PRO A 217 -10.72 32.07 12.65
C PRO A 217 -9.34 31.76 13.24
N LYS A 218 -8.42 31.24 12.39
CA LYS A 218 -7.12 30.72 12.82
C LYS A 218 -6.29 31.82 13.49
N LYS A 219 -6.17 31.79 14.82
CA LYS A 219 -5.27 32.66 15.59
C LYS A 219 -4.07 31.86 16.06
N TYR A 220 -2.88 32.41 15.84
CA TYR A 220 -1.64 31.84 16.38
C TYR A 220 -1.62 31.99 17.90
N ILE A 221 -1.35 30.90 18.63
CA ILE A 221 -1.29 30.90 20.10
C ILE A 221 0.18 30.97 20.55
N GLY A 222 1.04 30.08 20.03
CA GLY A 222 2.46 30.08 20.40
C GLY A 222 3.25 28.86 19.95
N HIS A 223 4.50 28.78 20.44
CA HIS A 223 5.37 27.61 20.36
C HIS A 223 5.67 27.08 21.76
N TYR A 224 5.60 25.75 21.92
CA TYR A 224 5.80 25.06 23.18
C TYR A 224 6.84 23.94 23.01
N LEU A 225 7.51 23.56 24.09
CA LEU A 225 8.53 22.50 24.05
C LEU A 225 7.92 21.10 24.07
N THR A 226 6.81 20.91 24.79
CA THR A 226 6.13 19.63 24.97
C THR A 226 4.73 19.64 24.36
N GLU A 227 4.21 18.46 24.03
CA GLU A 227 2.86 18.28 23.47
C GLU A 227 1.78 18.59 24.51
N GLU A 228 2.01 18.22 25.77
CA GLU A 228 1.12 18.49 26.89
C GLU A 228 0.90 20.00 27.07
N LYS A 229 1.98 20.79 27.16
CA LYS A 229 1.89 22.25 27.26
C LYS A 229 1.22 22.90 26.07
N ALA A 230 1.42 22.34 24.87
CA ALA A 230 0.74 22.80 23.67
C ALA A 230 -0.77 22.54 23.73
N THR A 231 -1.17 21.43 24.35
CA THR A 231 -2.57 21.04 24.58
C THR A 231 -3.22 21.93 25.64
N ASP A 232 -2.54 22.14 26.78
CA ASP A 232 -3.02 23.03 27.84
C ASP A 232 -3.21 24.46 27.33
N ALA A 233 -2.27 24.95 26.53
CA ALA A 233 -2.38 26.28 25.92
C ALA A 233 -3.54 26.41 24.95
N LEU A 234 -3.88 25.34 24.23
CA LEU A 234 -5.03 25.32 23.34
C LEU A 234 -6.34 25.30 24.12
N ASN A 235 -6.42 24.49 25.16
CA ASN A 235 -7.59 24.41 26.05
C ASN A 235 -7.84 25.75 26.75
N PHE A 236 -6.80 26.33 27.35
CA PHE A 236 -6.86 27.64 27.98
C PHE A 236 -7.31 28.74 27.02
N PHE A 237 -6.83 28.72 25.77
CA PHE A 237 -7.25 29.68 24.76
C PHE A 237 -8.72 29.47 24.34
N ASN A 238 -9.17 28.22 24.22
CA ASN A 238 -10.55 27.92 23.86
C ASN A 238 -11.53 28.30 24.99
N GLU A 239 -11.11 28.21 26.25
CA GLU A 239 -11.93 28.59 27.42
C GLU A 239 -11.95 30.11 27.66
N THR A 240 -10.79 30.76 27.60
CA THR A 240 -10.65 32.16 28.05
C THR A 240 -10.54 33.17 26.92
N GLY A 241 -10.29 32.72 25.69
CA GLY A 241 -9.92 33.57 24.55
C GLY A 241 -8.56 34.27 24.67
N LYS A 242 -7.82 34.04 25.76
CA LYS A 242 -6.52 34.65 26.05
C LYS A 242 -5.38 33.67 25.80
N ARG A 243 -4.19 34.19 25.48
CA ARG A 243 -2.97 33.38 25.34
C ARG A 243 -2.35 33.12 26.71
N MET A 244 -1.85 31.91 26.94
CA MET A 244 -1.03 31.61 28.13
C MET A 244 0.17 32.55 28.19
N LYS A 245 0.54 32.98 29.40
CA LYS A 245 1.73 33.81 29.64
C LYS A 245 2.98 33.01 29.24
N PRO A 246 3.96 33.61 28.56
CA PRO A 246 5.21 32.93 28.24
C PRO A 246 6.00 32.64 29.52
N GLU A 247 6.63 31.46 29.59
CA GLU A 247 7.44 31.04 30.75
C GLU A 247 8.60 31.99 31.06
N LYS A 248 9.11 32.70 30.05
CA LYS A 248 10.13 33.73 30.21
C LYS A 248 9.58 35.06 29.69
N PRO A 249 9.69 36.16 30.46
CA PRO A 249 9.31 37.47 29.96
C PRO A 249 10.13 37.79 28.72
N ARG A 250 9.51 38.48 27.75
CA ARG A 250 10.26 38.99 26.59
C ARG A 250 11.32 39.95 27.10
N ARG A 251 12.58 39.75 26.69
CA ARG A 251 13.66 40.71 26.96
C ARG A 251 13.23 42.07 26.41
N LYS A 252 13.18 43.09 27.27
CA LYS A 252 12.66 44.42 26.93
C LYS A 252 13.64 45.20 26.03
N GLY A 253 14.91 44.79 25.96
CA GLY A 253 15.93 45.33 25.05
C GLY A 253 16.89 44.25 24.56
N SER A 254 17.78 44.61 23.64
CA SER A 254 18.86 43.76 23.14
C SER A 254 20.19 44.19 23.74
N ILE A 255 20.88 43.24 24.37
CA ILE A 255 22.25 43.40 24.84
C ILE A 255 23.11 42.49 23.97
N THR A 256 24.12 43.04 23.29
CA THR A 256 24.96 42.32 22.32
C THR A 256 26.43 42.59 22.59
N LEU A 257 27.25 41.53 22.62
CA LEU A 257 28.70 41.66 22.74
C LEU A 257 29.28 42.12 21.40
N THR A 258 30.02 43.23 21.43
CA THR A 258 30.67 43.82 20.25
C THR A 258 32.06 43.20 20.02
N LYS A 259 32.62 43.38 18.82
CA LYS A 259 33.99 42.95 18.48
C LYS A 259 35.07 43.53 19.41
N SER A 260 34.79 44.65 20.07
CA SER A 260 35.70 45.30 21.03
C SER A 260 35.52 44.79 22.48
N ASN A 261 34.93 43.60 22.68
CA ASN A 261 34.61 43.02 24.00
C ASN A 261 33.79 43.94 24.93
N LYS A 262 32.94 44.80 24.35
CA LYS A 262 32.00 45.66 25.11
C LYS A 262 30.57 45.23 24.84
N TYR A 263 29.73 45.29 25.86
CA TYR A 263 28.30 45.02 25.78
C TYR A 263 27.55 46.27 25.32
N GLU A 264 26.96 46.21 24.13
CA GLU A 264 26.14 47.27 23.56
C GLU A 264 24.65 47.05 23.88
N ILE A 265 24.00 48.08 24.40
CA ILE A 265 22.57 48.06 24.71
C ILE A 265 21.80 48.81 23.61
N ARG A 266 20.73 48.18 23.11
CA ARG A 266 19.72 48.85 22.29
C ARG A 266 18.29 48.57 22.77
N TYR A 267 17.42 49.57 22.70
CA TYR A 267 15.98 49.43 22.92
C TYR A 267 15.23 49.85 21.65
N LYS A 268 14.37 48.99 21.10
CA LYS A 268 13.64 49.26 19.82
C LYS A 268 14.52 49.86 18.70
N LYS A 269 15.75 49.35 18.56
CA LYS A 269 16.80 49.82 17.62
C LYS A 269 17.50 51.14 17.99
N ILE A 270 17.13 51.80 19.08
CA ILE A 270 17.79 52.99 19.62
C ILE A 270 19.01 52.56 20.43
N TYR A 271 20.17 53.15 20.15
CA TYR A 271 21.41 52.93 20.89
C TYR A 271 21.39 53.66 22.23
N ILE A 272 21.68 52.94 23.32
CA ILE A 272 21.70 53.50 24.68
C ILE A 272 23.14 53.70 25.18
N GLY A 273 24.03 52.75 24.91
CA GLY A 273 25.41 52.82 25.39
C GLY A 273 26.20 51.51 25.25
N ARG A 274 27.49 51.57 25.61
CA ARG A 274 28.42 50.44 25.66
C ARG A 274 29.05 50.31 27.04
N PHE A 275 29.12 49.08 27.55
CA PHE A 275 29.57 48.77 28.90
C PHE A 275 30.61 47.64 28.88
N ASN A 276 31.48 47.60 29.88
CA ASN A 276 32.56 46.59 29.92
C ASN A 276 32.07 45.24 30.45
N THR A 277 31.03 45.21 31.29
CA THR A 277 30.45 43.97 31.84
C THR A 277 28.97 43.84 31.46
N LYS A 278 28.45 42.61 31.55
CA LYS A 278 27.06 42.31 31.18
C LYS A 278 26.09 42.84 32.23
N GLU A 279 26.49 42.78 33.50
CA GLU A 279 25.73 43.21 34.67
C GLU A 279 25.49 44.74 34.61
N LEU A 280 26.54 45.51 34.31
CA LEU A 280 26.43 46.97 34.09
C LEU A 280 25.51 47.30 32.92
N ALA A 281 25.53 46.47 31.88
CA ALA A 281 24.64 46.65 30.73
C ALA A 281 23.17 46.35 31.08
N GLU A 282 22.91 45.35 31.93
CA GLU A 282 21.56 45.03 32.42
C GLU A 282 21.01 46.14 33.32
N GLU A 283 21.83 46.65 34.26
CA GLU A 283 21.46 47.76 35.16
C GLU A 283 21.17 49.07 34.38
N ALA A 284 22.02 49.42 33.41
CA ALA A 284 21.83 50.60 32.59
C ALA A 284 20.56 50.51 31.71
N LEU A 285 20.23 49.31 31.21
CA LEU A 285 18.98 49.08 30.49
C LEU A 285 17.77 49.25 31.42
N GLU A 286 17.83 48.73 32.65
CA GLU A 286 16.75 48.89 33.63
C GLU A 286 16.54 50.37 34.01
N LYS A 287 17.63 51.11 34.25
CA LYS A 287 17.58 52.55 34.52
C LYS A 287 16.97 53.34 33.37
N TYR A 288 17.33 53.01 32.12
CA TYR A 288 16.75 53.63 30.94
C TYR A 288 15.24 53.36 30.84
N LEU A 289 14.81 52.13 31.13
CA LEU A 289 13.40 51.77 31.09
C LEU A 289 12.58 52.48 32.18
N LYS A 290 13.10 52.57 33.41
CA LYS A 290 12.48 53.34 34.52
C LYS A 290 12.36 54.82 34.19
N LYS A 291 13.42 55.43 33.64
CA LYS A 291 13.43 56.86 33.26
C LYS A 291 12.37 57.22 32.21
N ASN A 292 11.98 56.27 31.36
CA ASN A 292 11.02 56.48 30.28
C ASN A 292 9.61 55.92 30.59
N ASN A 293 9.31 55.54 31.84
CA ASN A 293 8.05 54.91 32.25
C ASN A 293 7.69 53.66 31.41
N LEU A 294 8.69 52.88 31.00
CA LEU A 294 8.52 51.67 30.18
C LEU A 294 8.44 50.39 31.02
N ILE A 295 8.77 50.48 32.31
CA ILE A 295 8.64 49.46 33.35
C ILE A 295 8.29 50.09 34.68
#